data_AF-A0A7G9WGA6-F1
#
_entry.id   AF-A0A7G9WGA6-F1
#
_cell.length_a   1.000
_cell.length_b   1.000
_cell.length_c   1.000
_cell.angle_alpha   90.00
_cell.angle_beta   90.00
_cell.angle_gamma   90.00
#
_symmetry.space_group_name_H-M   'P 1'
#
loop_
_entity.id
_entity.type
_entity.pdbx_description
1 polymer ?
#
loop_
_entity_poly.entity_id
_entity_poly.type
_entity_poly.pdbx_seq_one_letter_code
_entity_poly.pdbx_strand_id
1 'polypeptide(L)'
;MSEITKQAQGKLKQESKQNKIGQYASAVIQPVYKALCGFCKEEWFAQEVLDMDKTLGDCCETIMQGVKSSISDLEVYKRAVEFYVPGSTVQFEMKVCHHWHEEEEHQDAEIPQVVDKPDGQIIHLEDLL
;
A
#
# COMPACT_ATOMS: atom_id res chain seq x y z
N MET A 1 -7.60 -16.05 1.72
CA MET A 1 -8.22 -14.89 1.02
C MET A 1 -9.67 -15.22 0.75
N SER A 2 -10.58 -14.39 1.26
CA SER A 2 -12.01 -14.49 0.97
C SER A 2 -12.31 -14.14 -0.49
N GLU A 3 -13.54 -14.43 -0.92
CA GLU A 3 -13.99 -14.12 -2.27
C GLU A 3 -14.04 -12.60 -2.51
N ILE A 4 -14.47 -11.82 -1.52
CA ILE A 4 -14.52 -10.35 -1.55
C ILE A 4 -13.12 -9.77 -1.82
N THR A 5 -12.09 -10.21 -1.08
CA THR A 5 -10.71 -9.78 -1.32
C THR A 5 -10.26 -10.05 -2.76
N LYS A 6 -10.56 -11.24 -3.31
CA LYS A 6 -10.16 -11.59 -4.68
C LYS A 6 -10.86 -10.72 -5.72
N GLN A 7 -12.16 -10.46 -5.52
CA GLN A 7 -12.95 -9.62 -6.42
C GLN A 7 -12.44 -8.17 -6.41
N ALA A 8 -12.17 -7.61 -5.23
CA ALA A 8 -11.63 -6.26 -5.11
C ALA A 8 -10.26 -6.13 -5.78
N GLN A 9 -9.35 -7.08 -5.53
CA GLN A 9 -8.04 -7.12 -6.21
C GLN A 9 -8.20 -7.31 -7.73
N GLY A 10 -9.17 -8.10 -8.17
CA GLY A 10 -9.51 -8.29 -9.59
C GLY A 10 -9.99 -7.00 -10.26
N LYS A 11 -10.91 -6.25 -9.61
CA LYS A 11 -11.39 -4.93 -10.03
C LYS A 11 -10.22 -3.95 -10.20
N LEU A 12 -9.40 -3.79 -9.17
CA LEU A 12 -8.22 -2.91 -9.21
C LEU A 12 -7.21 -3.32 -10.31
N LYS A 13 -7.02 -4.63 -10.52
CA LYS A 13 -6.14 -5.15 -11.58
C LYS A 13 -6.67 -4.85 -12.98
N GLN A 14 -7.99 -4.86 -13.17
CA GLN A 14 -8.60 -4.47 -14.44
C GLN A 14 -8.48 -2.97 -14.68
N GLU A 15 -8.77 -2.16 -13.65
CA GLU A 15 -8.73 -0.70 -13.72
C GLU A 15 -7.30 -0.16 -13.90
N SER A 16 -6.28 -0.80 -13.32
CA SER A 16 -4.88 -0.39 -13.47
C SER A 16 -4.32 -0.51 -14.89
N LYS A 17 -5.04 -1.18 -15.80
CA LYS A 17 -4.71 -1.31 -17.22
C LYS A 17 -5.39 -0.26 -18.10
N GLN A 18 -6.21 0.62 -17.53
CA GLN A 18 -6.88 1.67 -18.29
C GLN A 18 -5.88 2.74 -18.71
N ASN A 19 -5.96 3.15 -19.98
CA ASN A 19 -4.96 4.02 -20.62
C ASN A 19 -5.41 5.49 -20.76
N LYS A 20 -6.53 5.88 -20.15
CA LYS A 20 -7.11 7.23 -20.28
C LYS A 20 -7.02 8.02 -18.97
N ILE A 21 -5.80 8.29 -18.51
CA ILE A 21 -5.53 9.13 -17.34
C ILE A 21 -4.39 10.09 -17.64
N GLY A 22 -4.30 11.19 -16.90
CA GLY A 22 -3.22 12.16 -17.02
C GLY A 22 -1.82 11.58 -16.76
N GLN A 23 -0.78 12.31 -17.19
CA GLN A 23 0.63 11.92 -17.00
C GLN A 23 0.97 11.67 -15.53
N TYR A 24 0.56 12.56 -14.63
CA TYR A 24 0.87 12.43 -13.20
C TYR A 24 0.18 11.22 -12.57
N ALA A 25 -1.09 11.00 -12.90
CA ALA A 25 -1.82 9.81 -12.46
C ALA A 25 -1.19 8.52 -13.00
N SER A 26 -0.74 8.53 -14.26
CA SER A 26 -0.02 7.40 -14.87
C SER A 26 1.28 7.06 -14.13
N ALA A 27 1.96 8.04 -13.55
CA ALA A 27 3.20 7.81 -12.80
C ALA A 27 2.97 7.04 -11.49
N VAL A 28 1.79 7.17 -10.87
CA VAL A 28 1.49 6.57 -9.56
C VAL A 28 0.54 5.38 -9.61
N ILE A 29 -0.14 5.13 -10.74
CA ILE A 29 -1.21 4.11 -10.79
C ILE A 29 -0.73 2.70 -10.40
N GLN A 30 0.48 2.31 -10.82
CA GLN A 30 1.02 0.98 -10.50
C GLN A 30 1.41 0.80 -9.03
N PRO A 31 2.15 1.72 -8.38
CA PRO A 31 2.39 1.61 -6.94
C PRO A 31 1.10 1.73 -6.11
N VAL A 32 0.17 2.62 -6.47
CA VAL A 32 -1.13 2.76 -5.78
C VAL A 32 -1.96 1.49 -5.90
N TYR A 33 -2.07 0.90 -7.10
CA TYR A 33 -2.71 -0.39 -7.34
C TYR A 33 -2.17 -1.48 -6.38
N LYS A 34 -0.85 -1.60 -6.28
CA LYS A 34 -0.21 -2.63 -5.44
C LYS A 34 -0.50 -2.41 -3.96
N ALA A 35 -0.43 -1.15 -3.50
CA ALA A 35 -0.74 -0.79 -2.11
C ALA A 35 -2.20 -1.12 -1.76
N LEU A 36 -3.16 -0.69 -2.59
CA LEU A 36 -4.58 -0.98 -2.41
C LEU A 36 -4.88 -2.48 -2.40
N CYS A 37 -4.22 -3.28 -3.28
CA CYS A 37 -4.34 -4.73 -3.23
C CYS A 37 -3.85 -5.33 -1.90
N GLY A 38 -2.82 -4.73 -1.30
CA GLY A 38 -2.34 -5.07 0.03
C GLY A 38 -3.38 -4.76 1.10
N PHE A 39 -4.02 -3.59 1.04
CA PHE A 39 -5.07 -3.18 1.98
C PHE A 39 -6.35 -4.02 1.85
N CYS A 40 -6.72 -4.46 0.64
CA CYS A 40 -7.85 -5.36 0.41
C CYS A 40 -7.70 -6.76 1.06
N LYS A 41 -6.55 -7.07 1.68
CA LYS A 41 -6.44 -8.24 2.57
C LYS A 41 -7.37 -8.11 3.78
N GLU A 42 -7.62 -6.88 4.21
CA GLU A 42 -8.68 -6.56 5.15
C GLU A 42 -10.01 -6.53 4.41
N GLU A 43 -10.94 -7.40 4.80
CA GLU A 43 -12.19 -7.62 4.06
C GLU A 43 -13.08 -6.38 4.04
N TRP A 44 -13.12 -5.61 5.14
CA TRP A 44 -13.87 -4.37 5.21
C TRP A 44 -13.41 -3.36 4.16
N PHE A 45 -12.10 -3.21 3.94
CA PHE A 45 -11.57 -2.31 2.92
C PHE A 45 -11.81 -2.85 1.51
N ALA A 46 -11.71 -4.17 1.31
CA ALA A 46 -12.05 -4.78 0.03
C ALA A 46 -13.52 -4.54 -0.36
N GLN A 47 -14.42 -4.52 0.62
CA GLN A 47 -15.84 -4.21 0.41
C GLN A 47 -16.02 -2.75 -0.05
N GLU A 48 -15.38 -1.79 0.61
CA GLU A 48 -15.39 -0.37 0.21
C GLU A 48 -14.86 -0.17 -1.24
N VAL A 49 -13.81 -0.91 -1.61
CA VAL A 49 -13.30 -0.89 -2.99
C VAL A 49 -14.31 -1.42 -3.99
N LEU A 50 -15.09 -2.45 -3.65
CA LEU A 50 -16.12 -3.00 -4.52
C LEU A 50 -17.32 -2.05 -4.66
N ASP A 51 -17.76 -1.48 -3.55
CA ASP A 51 -18.93 -0.59 -3.45
C ASP A 51 -18.67 0.79 -4.10
N MET A 52 -17.40 1.17 -4.28
CA MET A 52 -17.02 2.41 -4.96
C MET A 52 -17.40 2.39 -6.45
N ASP A 53 -18.23 3.34 -6.89
CA ASP A 53 -18.58 3.51 -8.31
C ASP A 53 -17.42 4.08 -9.16
N LYS A 54 -16.47 4.76 -8.53
CA LYS A 54 -15.31 5.35 -9.19
C LYS A 54 -14.18 4.35 -9.38
N THR A 55 -13.33 4.63 -10.36
CA THR A 55 -12.21 3.76 -10.74
C THR A 55 -10.92 4.11 -10.00
N LEU A 56 -9.95 3.20 -10.04
CA LEU A 56 -8.56 3.46 -9.67
C LEU A 56 -7.95 4.64 -10.45
N GLY A 57 -8.37 4.85 -11.70
CA GLY A 57 -7.95 6.01 -12.49
C GLY A 57 -8.41 7.31 -11.85
N ASP A 58 -9.68 7.40 -11.48
CA ASP A 58 -10.27 8.55 -10.78
C ASP A 58 -9.59 8.78 -9.42
N CYS A 59 -9.26 7.70 -8.70
CA CYS A 59 -8.46 7.75 -7.48
C CYS A 59 -7.11 8.43 -7.74
N CYS A 60 -6.35 7.95 -8.72
CA CYS A 60 -5.03 8.49 -9.04
C CYS A 60 -5.08 9.93 -9.53
N GLU A 61 -6.09 10.30 -10.34
CA GLU A 61 -6.29 11.70 -10.74
C GLU A 61 -6.57 12.58 -9.52
N THR A 62 -7.42 12.12 -8.59
CA THR A 62 -7.75 12.83 -7.36
C THR A 62 -6.51 13.01 -6.46
N ILE A 63 -5.69 11.97 -6.28
CA ILE A 63 -4.44 12.05 -5.51
C ILE A 63 -3.54 13.16 -6.08
N MET A 64 -3.43 13.25 -7.41
CA MET A 64 -2.56 14.19 -8.11
C MET A 64 -3.13 15.61 -8.24
N GLN A 65 -4.40 15.84 -7.88
CA GLN A 65 -4.99 17.18 -7.92
C GLN A 65 -4.20 18.14 -7.02
N GLY A 66 -3.84 19.29 -7.59
CA GLY A 66 -3.09 20.34 -6.89
C GLY A 66 -1.60 20.06 -6.70
N VAL A 67 -1.09 18.90 -7.09
CA VAL A 67 0.35 18.60 -7.06
C VAL A 67 1.05 19.42 -8.15
N LYS A 68 2.00 20.28 -7.74
CA LYS A 68 2.73 21.18 -8.66
C LYS A 68 4.06 20.61 -9.15
N SER A 69 4.85 20.03 -8.24
CA SER A 69 6.18 19.50 -8.55
C SER A 69 6.32 18.03 -8.15
N SER A 70 6.04 17.73 -6.88
CA SER A 70 6.30 16.43 -6.27
C SER A 70 5.35 16.21 -5.11
N ILE A 71 5.14 14.94 -4.78
CA ILE A 71 4.34 14.45 -3.66
C ILE A 71 5.06 13.24 -3.07
N SER A 72 5.05 13.08 -1.75
CA SER A 72 5.66 11.91 -1.13
C SER A 72 4.78 10.68 -1.30
N ASP A 73 5.38 9.49 -1.38
CA ASP A 73 4.64 8.24 -1.43
C ASP A 73 3.70 8.07 -0.22
N LEU A 74 4.12 8.57 0.95
CA LEU A 74 3.32 8.55 2.17
C LEU A 74 1.98 9.29 1.98
N GLU A 75 2.04 10.50 1.40
CA GLU A 75 0.85 11.30 1.11
C GLU A 75 0.01 10.68 -0.01
N VAL A 76 0.66 10.07 -1.01
CA VAL A 76 -0.03 9.33 -2.08
C VAL A 76 -0.90 8.21 -1.49
N TYR A 77 -0.35 7.39 -0.59
CA TYR A 77 -1.11 6.28 -0.02
C TYR A 77 -2.19 6.74 0.98
N LYS A 78 -1.96 7.83 1.73
CA LYS A 78 -3.01 8.45 2.56
C LYS A 78 -4.21 8.87 1.73
N ARG A 79 -3.97 9.65 0.67
CA ARG A 79 -5.04 10.10 -0.24
C ARG A 79 -5.72 8.94 -0.96
N ALA A 80 -4.98 7.88 -1.29
CA ALA A 80 -5.55 6.69 -1.92
C ALA A 80 -6.57 6.01 -1.00
N VAL A 81 -6.25 5.84 0.29
CA VAL A 81 -7.16 5.20 1.25
C VAL A 81 -8.33 6.13 1.59
N GLU A 82 -8.08 7.44 1.76
CA GLU A 82 -9.15 8.42 1.98
C GLU A 82 -10.12 8.54 0.80
N PHE A 83 -9.66 8.30 -0.43
CA PHE A 83 -10.54 8.26 -1.61
C PHE A 83 -11.61 7.17 -1.50
N TYR A 84 -11.25 5.98 -1.00
CA TYR A 84 -12.19 4.88 -0.85
C TYR A 84 -13.00 4.98 0.44
N VAL A 85 -12.39 5.48 1.52
CA VAL A 85 -13.02 5.58 2.84
C VAL A 85 -12.79 6.98 3.40
N PRO A 86 -13.75 7.92 3.25
CA PRO A 86 -13.58 9.30 3.68
C PRO A 86 -13.17 9.42 5.16
N GLY A 87 -12.18 10.28 5.45
CA GLY A 87 -11.66 10.48 6.82
C GLY A 87 -10.74 9.37 7.33
N SER A 88 -10.42 8.37 6.51
CA SER A 88 -9.44 7.33 6.85
C SER A 88 -8.01 7.75 6.52
N THR A 89 -7.04 7.02 7.06
CA THR A 89 -5.62 7.25 6.81
C THR A 89 -4.84 5.93 6.88
N VAL A 90 -3.57 5.99 6.52
CA VAL A 90 -2.63 4.87 6.69
C VAL A 90 -1.57 5.22 7.71
N GLN A 91 -1.23 4.25 8.56
CA GLN A 91 -0.12 4.33 9.48
C GLN A 91 1.11 3.69 8.85
N PHE A 92 2.26 4.37 8.96
CA PHE A 92 3.53 3.88 8.45
C PHE A 92 4.46 3.54 9.61
N GLU A 93 5.17 2.44 9.45
CA GLU A 93 6.27 2.05 10.33
C GLU A 93 7.53 1.92 9.47
N MET A 94 8.55 2.72 9.79
CA MET A 94 9.85 2.67 9.14
C MET A 94 10.90 2.28 10.16
N LYS A 95 11.71 1.28 9.81
CA LYS A 95 12.81 0.77 10.64
C LYS A 95 14.10 0.79 9.84
N VAL A 96 15.15 1.38 10.39
CA VAL A 96 16.50 1.28 9.83
C VAL A 96 17.11 -0.03 10.30
N CYS A 97 17.47 -0.90 9.35
CA CYS A 97 18.16 -2.15 9.63
C CYS A 97 19.61 -2.05 9.16
N HIS A 98 20.57 -2.43 10.00
CA HIS A 98 21.93 -2.72 9.55
C HIS A 98 21.93 -4.13 8.92
N HIS A 99 22.52 -4.27 7.74
CA HIS A 99 22.81 -5.51 6.97
C HIS A 99 22.38 -6.83 7.64
N TRP A 100 21.44 -7.55 7.01
CA TRP A 100 21.07 -8.93 7.36
C TRP A 100 21.74 -9.89 6.36
N HIS A 101 22.58 -10.80 6.85
CA HIS A 101 23.03 -11.97 6.10
C HIS A 101 22.03 -13.10 6.39
N GLU A 102 21.36 -13.64 5.37
CA GLU A 102 20.75 -14.97 5.50
C GLU A 102 21.87 -15.99 5.33
N GLU A 103 22.29 -16.63 6.42
CA GLU A 103 22.91 -17.94 6.28
C GLU A 103 21.77 -18.92 6.01
N GLU A 104 21.67 -19.42 4.78
CA GLU A 104 20.84 -20.58 4.48
C GLU A 104 21.45 -21.80 5.18
N GLU A 105 21.00 -22.10 6.40
CA GLU A 105 21.33 -23.37 7.03
C GLU A 105 20.46 -24.49 6.45
N HIS A 106 21.07 -25.26 5.55
CA HIS A 106 20.65 -26.61 5.25
C HIS A 106 20.82 -27.53 6.48
N GLN A 107 19.69 -28.12 6.87
CA GLN A 107 19.48 -29.48 7.41
C GLN A 107 19.74 -29.80 8.91
N ASP A 108 18.68 -30.41 9.44
CA ASP A 108 18.58 -31.39 10.53
C ASP A 108 18.51 -30.93 12.00
N ALA A 109 17.26 -30.82 12.46
CA ALA A 109 16.73 -31.15 13.79
C ALA A 109 17.46 -30.65 15.05
N GLU A 110 17.11 -29.44 15.50
CA GLU A 110 16.81 -29.11 16.90
C GLU A 110 15.99 -27.81 16.96
N ILE A 111 15.11 -27.66 17.95
CA ILE A 111 14.14 -26.55 18.08
C ILE A 111 14.90 -25.21 18.17
N PRO A 112 14.70 -24.24 17.26
CA PRO A 112 15.43 -22.98 17.33
C PRO A 112 15.02 -22.17 18.57
N GLN A 113 16.03 -21.73 19.32
CA GLN A 113 15.91 -20.68 20.33
C GLN A 113 15.34 -19.42 19.67
N VAL A 114 14.40 -18.76 20.34
CA VAL A 114 13.87 -17.45 19.93
C VAL A 114 15.02 -16.45 19.94
N VAL A 115 15.55 -16.11 18.76
CA VAL A 115 16.54 -15.04 18.61
C VAL A 115 15.77 -13.73 18.60
N ASP A 116 15.93 -12.92 19.64
CA ASP A 116 15.35 -11.59 19.71
C ASP A 116 15.84 -10.74 18.54
N LYS A 117 14.89 -10.21 17.77
CA LYS A 117 15.15 -9.29 16.65
C LYS A 117 15.74 -7.99 17.21
N PRO A 118 16.79 -7.41 16.61
CA PRO A 118 17.37 -6.18 17.12
C PRO A 118 16.36 -5.04 17.11
N ASP A 119 16.34 -4.27 18.19
CA ASP A 119 15.54 -3.07 18.38
C ASP A 119 15.99 -1.98 17.40
N GLY A 120 15.38 -1.97 16.20
CA GLY A 120 15.51 -0.85 15.28
C GLY A 120 14.74 0.37 15.78
N GLN A 121 15.29 1.56 15.60
CA GLN A 121 14.59 2.81 15.91
C GLN A 121 13.32 2.92 15.03
N ILE A 122 12.16 3.02 15.68
CA ILE A 122 10.89 3.34 15.03
C ILE A 122 10.82 4.85 14.88
N ILE A 123 10.67 5.32 13.64
CA ILE A 123 10.39 6.73 13.36
C ILE A 123 8.89 6.87 13.20
N HIS A 124 8.24 7.68 14.03
CA HIS A 124 6.84 8.01 13.85
C HIS A 124 6.71 9.07 12.76
N LEU A 125 5.65 9.00 11.96
CA LEU A 125 5.47 9.92 10.83
C LEU A 125 5.38 11.40 11.28
N GLU A 126 4.95 11.63 12.51
CA GLU A 126 4.91 12.95 13.14
C GLU A 126 6.31 13.55 13.32
N ASP A 127 7.35 12.72 13.38
CA ASP A 127 8.74 13.16 13.57
C ASP A 127 9.43 13.62 12.27
N LEU A 128 8.78 13.41 11.12
CA LEU A 128 9.32 13.68 9.77
C LEU A 128 8.70 14.89 9.07
N LEU A 129 7.65 15.48 9.65
CA LEU A 129 6.89 16.62 9.13
C LEU A 129 7.22 17.89 9.92
#